data_AF-A0AAV5UPJ5-F1
#
_entry.id   AF-A0AAV5UPJ5-F1
#
_cell.length_a   1.000
_cell.length_b   1.000
_cell.length_c   1.000
_cell.angle_alpha   90.00
_cell.angle_beta   90.00
_cell.angle_gamma   90.00
#
_symmetry.space_group_name_H-M   'P 1'
#
loop_
_entity.id
_entity.type
_entity.pdbx_description
1 polymer ?
#
loop_
_entity_poly.entity_id
_entity_poly.type
_entity_poly.pdbx_seq_one_letter_code
_entity_poly.pdbx_strand_id
1 'polypeptide(L)'
;AVGDMEVMLSRVAVNFIFDQIDIFPLLNQLSGLRYGHDEELYATLMTTPEIGLPGGFHPKCLNNSKPQHITRLTQWSTQYYKFEKF
;
A
#
# COMPACT_ATOMS: atom_id res chain seq x y z
N ALA A 1 -6.45 -0.60 -3.80
CA ALA A 1 -5.18 -0.88 -4.51
C ALA A 1 -4.86 -2.36 -4.29
N VAL A 2 -3.62 -2.83 -4.43
CA VAL A 2 -3.09 -4.07 -3.82
C VAL A 2 -1.61 -3.77 -3.58
N GLY A 3 -1.12 -3.94 -2.36
CA GLY A 3 0.24 -3.57 -2.00
C GLY A 3 0.86 -4.50 -0.97
N ASP A 4 1.88 -3.98 -0.30
CA ASP A 4 2.57 -4.59 0.84
C ASP A 4 2.46 -3.63 2.03
N MET A 5 2.70 -4.13 3.25
CA MET A 5 2.69 -3.31 4.46
C MET A 5 3.88 -2.35 4.54
N GLU A 6 4.97 -2.62 3.82
CA GLU A 6 6.19 -1.84 3.85
C GLU A 6 6.30 -0.84 2.70
N VAL A 7 6.67 0.39 3.02
CA VAL A 7 6.88 1.46 2.03
C VAL A 7 8.14 2.26 2.35
N MET A 8 8.81 2.75 1.31
CA MET A 8 9.89 3.73 1.41
C MET A 8 9.33 5.07 0.97
N LEU A 9 9.27 6.01 1.91
CA LEU A 9 8.77 7.36 1.66
C LEU A 9 9.88 8.39 1.84
N SER A 10 9.91 9.37 0.95
CA SER A 10 10.74 10.55 1.13
C SER A 10 10.19 11.41 2.28
N ARG A 11 11.05 12.23 2.91
CA ARG A 11 10.60 13.17 3.95
C ARG A 11 9.48 14.09 3.46
N VAL A 12 9.54 14.53 2.20
CA VAL A 12 8.49 15.38 1.62
C VAL A 12 7.15 14.65 1.48
N ALA A 13 7.17 13.35 1.14
CA ALA A 13 5.95 12.55 1.09
C ALA A 13 5.34 12.36 2.49
N VAL A 14 6.17 12.13 3.51
CA VAL A 14 5.71 12.01 4.90
C VAL A 14 5.06 13.31 5.35
N ASN A 15 5.72 14.46 5.17
CA ASN A 15 5.15 15.75 5.53
C ASN A 15 3.86 16.04 4.75
N PHE A 16 3.81 15.69 3.46
CA PHE A 16 2.59 15.84 2.67
C PHE A 16 1.41 15.06 3.28
N ILE A 17 1.64 13.81 3.71
CA ILE A 17 0.64 12.95 4.32
C ILE A 17 0.09 13.54 5.63
N PHE A 18 0.96 14.07 6.49
CA PHE A 18 0.56 14.55 7.81
C PHE A 18 0.11 16.01 7.85
N ASP A 19 0.64 16.85 6.96
CA ASP A 19 0.48 18.30 7.04
C ASP A 19 -0.40 18.89 5.92
N GLN A 20 -0.54 18.20 4.78
CA GLN A 20 -1.17 18.78 3.59
C GLN A 20 -2.47 18.10 3.15
N ILE A 21 -2.66 16.82 3.47
CA ILE A 21 -3.89 16.09 3.13
C ILE A 21 -4.66 15.69 4.38
N ASP A 22 -5.98 15.58 4.25
CA ASP A 22 -6.81 14.92 5.25
C ASP A 22 -6.84 13.41 4.97
N ILE A 23 -6.04 12.65 5.72
CA ILE A 23 -5.94 11.20 5.56
C ILE A 23 -7.06 10.44 6.29
N PHE A 24 -7.80 11.09 7.20
CA PHE A 24 -8.80 10.41 8.03
C PHE A 24 -9.96 9.79 7.24
N PRO A 25 -10.50 10.41 6.18
CA PRO A 25 -11.50 9.78 5.33
C PRO A 25 -11.03 8.43 4.76
N LEU A 26 -9.78 8.36 4.29
CA LEU A 26 -9.20 7.12 3.77
C LEU A 26 -9.01 6.08 4.89
N LEU A 27 -8.47 6.49 6.05
CA LEU A 27 -8.31 5.59 7.20
C LEU A 27 -9.65 5.04 7.69
N ASN A 28 -10.69 5.87 7.72
CA ASN A 28 -12.03 5.46 8.10
C ASN A 28 -12.61 4.43 7.12
N GLN A 29 -12.42 4.63 5.81
CA GLN A 29 -12.84 3.66 4.79
C GLN A 29 -12.09 2.32 4.96
N LEU A 30 -10.77 2.36 5.14
CA LEU A 30 -9.96 1.16 5.33
C LEU A 30 -10.25 0.45 6.65
N SER A 31 -10.62 1.18 7.71
CA SER A 31 -10.99 0.59 9.01
C SER A 31 -12.26 -0.26 8.96
N GLY A 32 -13.12 -0.04 7.96
CA GLY A 32 -14.32 -0.84 7.72
C GLY A 32 -14.07 -2.15 6.99
N LEU A 33 -12.85 -2.37 6.48
CA LEU A 33 -12.46 -3.64 5.87
C LEU A 33 -12.26 -4.70 6.95
N ARG A 34 -12.31 -5.98 6.53
CA ARG A 34 -12.19 -7.11 7.46
C ARG A 34 -10.73 -7.51 7.70
N TYR A 35 -9.87 -7.35 6.68
CA TYR A 35 -8.44 -7.73 6.68
C TYR A 35 -7.67 -6.88 5.65
N GLY A 36 -6.33 -6.77 5.81
CA GLY A 36 -5.41 -6.24 4.79
C GLY A 36 -5.36 -4.73 4.62
N HIS A 37 -5.69 -3.96 5.67
CA HIS A 37 -5.85 -2.50 5.58
C HIS A 37 -4.51 -1.79 5.37
N ASP A 38 -3.48 -2.36 5.99
CA ASP A 38 -2.08 -1.98 5.95
C ASP A 38 -1.44 -2.23 4.57
N GLU A 39 -1.85 -3.29 3.87
CA GLU A 39 -1.41 -3.57 2.49
C GLU A 39 -2.03 -2.62 1.45
N GLU A 40 -3.13 -1.95 1.79
CA GLU A 40 -3.89 -1.10 0.87
C GLU A 40 -3.56 0.39 0.99
N LEU A 41 -3.20 0.85 2.20
CA LEU A 41 -3.05 2.27 2.51
C LEU A 41 -2.02 2.96 1.61
N TYR A 42 -0.76 2.54 1.67
CA TYR A 42 0.30 3.21 0.94
C TYR A 42 0.24 2.97 -0.56
N ALA A 43 -0.23 1.80 -0.98
CA ALA A 43 -0.48 1.53 -2.40
C ALA A 43 -1.54 2.49 -2.96
N THR A 44 -2.61 2.77 -2.21
CA THR A 44 -3.65 3.73 -2.61
C THR A 44 -3.08 5.15 -2.66
N LEU A 45 -2.37 5.59 -1.63
CA LEU A 45 -1.75 6.92 -1.60
C LEU A 45 -0.78 7.15 -2.76
N MET A 46 0.04 6.16 -3.10
CA MET A 46 1.05 6.29 -4.15
C MET A 46 0.50 6.20 -5.57
N THR A 47 -0.69 5.62 -5.78
CA THR A 47 -1.19 5.33 -7.14
C THR A 47 -2.41 6.15 -7.55
N THR A 48 -3.01 6.90 -6.62
CA THR A 48 -4.17 7.76 -6.86
C THR A 48 -3.72 9.15 -7.33
N PRO A 49 -3.91 9.52 -8.61
CA PRO A 49 -3.41 10.79 -9.15
C PRO A 49 -3.93 12.02 -8.42
N GLU A 50 -5.19 11.97 -7.96
CA GLU A 50 -5.89 13.08 -7.33
C GLU A 50 -5.28 13.44 -5.97
N ILE A 51 -4.59 12.48 -5.32
CA ILE A 51 -3.88 12.73 -4.05
C ILE A 51 -2.61 13.54 -4.30
N GLY A 52 -1.99 13.41 -5.49
CA GLY A 52 -0.80 14.20 -5.84
C GLY A 52 0.41 13.94 -4.94
N LEU A 53 0.52 12.74 -4.34
CA LEU A 53 1.58 12.40 -3.40
C LEU A 53 2.97 12.63 -4.03
N PRO A 54 3.88 13.39 -3.40
CA PRO A 54 5.25 13.55 -3.87
C PRO A 54 5.97 12.20 -4.02
N GLY A 55 6.38 11.86 -5.24
CA GLY A 55 7.00 10.56 -5.55
C GLY A 55 6.02 9.42 -5.81
N GLY A 56 4.72 9.70 -5.93
CA GLY A 56 3.71 8.73 -6.36
C GLY A 56 3.88 8.29 -7.83
N PHE A 57 3.26 7.16 -8.17
CA PHE A 57 3.24 6.57 -9.50
C PHE A 57 1.98 6.97 -10.26
N HIS A 58 2.15 7.37 -11.52
CA HIS A 58 1.00 7.59 -12.40
C HIS A 58 0.37 6.24 -12.79
N PRO A 59 -0.97 6.08 -12.85
CA PRO A 59 -1.65 4.82 -13.16
C PRO A 59 -1.19 4.16 -14.47
N LYS A 60 -0.85 4.96 -15.48
CA LYS A 60 -0.25 4.50 -16.74
C LYS A 60 1.02 3.65 -16.55
N CYS A 61 1.77 3.85 -15.47
CA CYS A 61 2.96 3.08 -15.12
C CYS A 61 2.64 1.71 -14.50
N LEU A 62 1.38 1.44 -14.16
CA LEU A 62 0.92 0.22 -13.46
C LEU A 62 0.29 -0.80 -14.41
N ASN A 63 0.08 -0.45 -15.68
CA ASN A 63 -0.74 -1.22 -16.61
C ASN A 63 -0.20 -2.62 -16.99
N ASN A 64 1.07 -2.94 -16.69
CA ASN A 64 1.70 -4.19 -17.15
C ASN A 64 2.41 -5.00 -16.06
N SER A 65 2.48 -4.51 -14.82
CA SER A 65 3.11 -5.20 -13.70
C SER A 65 2.88 -4.45 -12.39
N LYS A 66 2.89 -5.19 -11.26
CA LYS A 66 3.06 -4.54 -9.95
C LYS A 66 4.37 -3.75 -9.96
N PRO A 67 4.43 -2.53 -9.42
CA PRO A 67 5.69 -1.81 -9.30
C PRO A 67 6.68 -2.70 -8.56
N GLN A 68 7.92 -2.79 -9.03
CA GLN A 68 8.94 -3.49 -8.25
C GLN A 68 9.39 -2.57 -7.13
N HIS A 69 9.44 -3.12 -5.91
CA HIS A 69 9.81 -2.38 -4.71
C HIS A 69 11.13 -2.92 -4.16
N ILE A 70 12.00 -2.02 -3.70
CA ILE A 70 13.24 -2.39 -2.98
C ILE A 70 13.07 -2.28 -1.46
N THR A 71 11.83 -2.07 -1.00
CA THR A 71 11.45 -1.90 0.41
C THR A 71 11.74 -3.13 1.25
N ARG A 72 11.46 -4.32 0.71
CA ARG A 72 11.59 -5.58 1.43
C ARG A 72 11.82 -6.75 0.48
N LEU A 73 12.66 -7.68 0.90
CA LEU A 73 12.75 -9.01 0.30
C LEU A 73 11.88 -9.97 1.11
N THR A 74 10.86 -10.53 0.47
CA THR A 74 9.94 -11.52 1.08
C THR A 74 9.94 -12.79 0.25
N GLN A 75 10.09 -13.94 0.90
CA GLN A 75 9.91 -15.25 0.29
C GLN A 75 8.61 -15.87 0.82
N TRP A 76 7.61 -15.98 -0.05
CA TRP A 76 6.34 -16.62 0.27
C TRP A 76 6.50 -18.14 0.18
N SER A 77 6.25 -18.84 1.28
CA SER A 77 6.15 -20.30 1.28
C SER A 77 4.73 -20.71 0.94
N THR A 78 4.58 -21.55 -0.09
CA THR A 78 3.28 -22.14 -0.47
C THR A 78 3.04 -23.49 0.19
N GLN A 79 3.76 -23.84 1.27
CA GLN A 79 3.51 -25.09 2.00
C GLN A 79 2.14 -25.04 2.67
N TYR A 80 1.17 -25.72 2.05
CA TYR A 80 -0.14 -25.98 2.64
C TYR A 80 0.05 -26.85 3.89
N TYR A 81 -0.14 -26.27 5.07
CA TYR A 81 -0.35 -27.06 6.28
C TYR A 81 -1.65 -27.84 6.10
N LYS A 82 -1.55 -29.16 5.89
CA LYS A 82 -2.68 -30.06 6.10
C LYS A 82 -2.96 -30.03 7.60
N PHE A 83 -3.96 -29.25 8.00
CA PHE A 83 -4.54 -29.40 9.33
C PHE A 83 -5.25 -30.76 9.36
N GLU A 84 -4.55 -31.80 9.80
CA GLU A 84 -5.22 -33.03 10.22
C GLU A 84 -6.03 -32.67 11.47
N LYS A 85 -7.35 -32.74 11.34
CA LYS A 85 -8.26 -32.61 12.48
C LYS A 85 -8.01 -33.80 13.42
N PHE A 86 -7.65 -33.52 14.66
CA PHE A 86 -7.75 -34.47 15.77
C PHE A 86 -9.22 -34.64 16.18
#